data_AF-A0A1E1WUL3-F1
#
_entry.id   AF-A0A1E1WUL3-F1
#
_cell.length_a   1.000
_cell.length_b   1.000
_cell.length_c   1.000
_cell.angle_alpha   90.00
_cell.angle_beta   90.00
_cell.angle_gamma   90.00
#
_symmetry.space_group_name_H-M   'P 1'
#
loop_
_entity.id
_entity.type
_entity.pdbx_description
1 polymer ?
#
loop_
_entity_poly.entity_id
_entity_poly.type
_entity_poly.pdbx_seq_one_letter_code
_entity_poly.pdbx_strand_id
1 'polypeptide(L)'
;TTVTSVVELPTPLTENSQQLLISLECEDIAGMICVFHINGSQILRCIRTEVVVTELAVCDGLTDGPFTCFDGAIMAGTKTGEIFVFDLNRSSLIQALKDISQGYEHMIRGEENLSNISFLPLNAVDQIEVQRDLALENDDHIAVLLNENSLVDGQYIFRNPDGTVRMKAKRDHIRVTVIQYIPQLGSLVVGFNFGAFQIWNLLNLDLEFTSQVNVECLPVTHFGFQEPCDDPRAFCYLWVVFSVIDRFDEEEFPLAVMYSLTYQGKRMLSDTKCLYQEFLTATVRFQVELSTTEEDSQLIGGRCVSCHTYSVNSMLG
;
A
#
# COMPACT_ATOMS: atom_id res chain seq x y z
N THR A 1 18.88 13.61 1.14
CA THR A 1 17.51 13.18 0.79
C THR A 1 17.55 12.01 -0.16
N THR A 2 16.76 10.96 0.10
CA THR A 2 16.71 9.73 -0.70
C THR A 2 15.26 9.41 -1.08
N VAL A 3 15.00 9.06 -2.34
CA VAL A 3 13.67 8.60 -2.77
C VAL A 3 13.44 7.17 -2.28
N THR A 4 12.32 6.93 -1.61
CA THR A 4 11.98 5.62 -1.01
C THR A 4 10.89 4.89 -1.77
N SER A 5 9.89 5.59 -2.32
CA SER A 5 8.85 5.03 -3.18
C SER A 5 8.33 6.06 -4.16
N VAL A 6 7.92 5.62 -5.35
CA VAL A 6 7.30 6.44 -6.40
C VAL A 6 6.08 5.69 -6.94
N VAL A 7 4.92 6.35 -6.96
CA VAL A 7 3.69 5.81 -7.54
C VAL A 7 3.00 6.87 -8.40
N GLU A 8 2.50 6.48 -9.57
CA GLU A 8 1.72 7.36 -10.43
C GLU A 8 0.28 7.46 -9.92
N LEU A 9 -0.32 8.65 -10.01
CA LEU A 9 -1.77 8.79 -9.81
C LEU A 9 -2.50 8.15 -11.00
N PRO A 10 -3.35 7.13 -10.79
CA PRO A 10 -3.99 6.41 -11.88
C PRO A 10 -4.94 7.31 -12.66
N THR A 11 -5.68 8.18 -11.96
CA THR A 11 -6.54 9.20 -12.55
C THR A 11 -5.81 10.55 -12.51
N PRO A 12 -5.42 11.10 -13.66
CA PRO A 12 -4.87 12.45 -13.76
C PRO A 12 -5.71 13.53 -13.07
N LEU A 13 -5.05 14.58 -12.57
CA LEU A 13 -5.75 15.77 -12.05
C LEU A 13 -6.45 16.58 -13.15
N THR A 14 -5.94 16.53 -14.37
CA THR A 14 -6.49 17.15 -15.59
C THR A 14 -6.24 16.27 -16.82
N GLU A 15 -7.01 16.43 -17.90
CA GLU A 15 -7.05 15.53 -19.07
C GLU A 15 -5.70 15.24 -19.74
N ASN A 16 -4.68 16.10 -19.58
CA ASN A 16 -3.36 15.93 -20.19
C ASN A 16 -2.21 16.04 -19.17
N SER A 17 -2.50 15.72 -17.91
CA SER A 17 -1.51 15.80 -16.84
C SER A 17 -1.13 14.44 -16.31
N GLN A 18 0.09 14.32 -15.81
CA GLN A 18 0.52 13.19 -15.01
C GLN A 18 1.08 13.68 -13.68
N GLN A 19 0.83 12.89 -12.64
CA GLN A 19 1.28 13.17 -11.29
C GLN A 19 1.95 11.94 -10.69
N LEU A 20 3.04 12.18 -9.98
CA LEU A 20 3.72 11.18 -9.18
C LEU A 20 3.60 11.54 -7.70
N LEU A 21 3.28 10.56 -6.87
CA LEU A 21 3.55 10.64 -5.44
C LEU A 21 4.94 10.06 -5.20
N ILE A 22 5.78 10.85 -4.55
CA ILE A 22 7.17 10.52 -4.27
C ILE A 22 7.37 10.60 -2.77
N SER A 23 7.70 9.48 -2.14
CA SER A 23 8.12 9.48 -0.74
C SER A 23 9.65 9.62 -0.65
N LEU A 24 10.07 10.35 0.37
CA LEU A 24 11.45 10.77 0.60
C LEU A 24 11.85 10.50 2.05
N GLU A 25 13.07 10.01 2.22
CA GLU A 25 13.81 10.05 3.48
C GLU A 25 14.65 11.34 3.51
N CYS A 26 14.38 12.19 4.50
CA CYS A 26 15.01 13.49 4.68
C CYS A 26 15.83 13.51 5.97
N GLU A 27 17.03 14.09 5.94
CA GLU A 27 17.95 14.08 7.09
C GLU A 27 17.39 14.82 8.32
N ASP A 28 16.63 15.89 8.11
CA ASP A 28 16.20 16.81 9.19
C ASP A 28 14.76 16.62 9.69
N ILE A 29 13.88 15.97 8.91
CA ILE A 29 12.43 15.89 9.17
C ILE A 29 11.88 14.46 9.20
N ALA A 30 12.76 13.46 9.18
CA ALA A 30 12.47 12.03 8.97
C ALA A 30 11.91 11.72 7.57
N GLY A 31 10.64 12.02 7.29
CA GLY A 31 9.98 11.65 6.03
C GLY A 31 9.16 12.78 5.39
N MET A 32 9.02 12.70 4.07
CA MET A 32 8.20 13.62 3.28
C MET A 32 7.54 12.89 2.11
N ILE A 33 6.30 13.24 1.78
CA ILE A 33 5.62 12.82 0.55
C ILE A 33 5.43 14.06 -0.33
N CYS A 34 5.86 14.00 -1.58
CA CYS A 34 5.69 15.05 -2.56
C CYS A 34 4.71 14.60 -3.65
N VAL A 35 3.80 15.48 -4.05
CA VAL A 35 3.01 15.34 -5.26
C VAL A 35 3.67 16.15 -6.37
N PHE A 36 4.25 15.48 -7.34
CA PHE A 36 4.98 16.08 -8.45
C PHE A 36 4.16 16.05 -9.73
N HIS A 37 4.01 17.19 -10.38
CA HIS A 37 3.39 17.31 -11.70
C HIS A 37 4.44 17.20 -12.80
N ILE A 38 4.37 16.13 -13.58
CA ILE A 38 5.39 15.79 -14.58
C ILE A 38 5.47 16.85 -15.69
N ASN A 39 4.33 17.22 -16.27
CA ASN A 39 4.29 18.09 -17.46
C ASN A 39 4.84 19.49 -17.17
N GLY A 40 4.54 20.03 -15.98
CA GLY A 40 5.06 21.32 -15.52
C GLY A 40 6.43 21.23 -14.84
N SER A 41 6.91 20.02 -14.52
CA SER A 41 8.09 19.79 -13.69
C SER A 41 8.05 20.55 -12.35
N GLN A 42 6.89 20.50 -11.68
CA GLN A 42 6.58 21.32 -10.51
C GLN A 42 6.06 20.46 -9.36
N ILE A 43 6.38 20.86 -8.13
CA ILE A 43 5.79 20.30 -6.92
C ILE A 43 4.44 20.97 -6.68
N LEU A 44 3.39 20.16 -6.53
CA LEU A 44 2.04 20.63 -6.20
C LEU A 44 1.77 20.62 -4.69
N ARG A 45 2.43 19.71 -3.97
CA ARG A 45 2.28 19.57 -2.52
C ARG A 45 3.43 18.78 -1.91
N CYS A 46 3.84 19.17 -0.72
CA CYS A 46 4.71 18.43 0.18
C CYS A 46 3.99 18.19 1.50
N ILE A 47 4.05 16.95 1.98
CA ILE A 47 3.38 16.47 3.18
C ILE A 47 4.46 15.91 4.11
N ARG A 48 4.56 16.44 5.33
CA ARG A 48 5.49 15.94 6.34
C ARG A 48 4.97 14.62 6.91
N THR A 49 5.86 13.64 7.07
CA THR A 49 5.57 12.40 7.80
C THR A 49 6.54 12.22 8.97
N GLU A 50 6.04 11.77 10.12
CA GLU A 50 6.88 11.52 11.30
C GLU A 50 7.86 10.36 11.11
N VAL A 51 7.50 9.44 10.22
CA VAL A 51 8.30 8.26 9.86
C VAL A 51 8.47 8.24 8.35
N VAL A 52 9.63 7.77 7.89
CA VAL A 52 9.91 7.49 6.49
C VAL A 52 8.89 6.51 5.93
N VAL A 53 8.14 6.95 4.92
CA VAL A 53 7.28 6.09 4.11
C VAL A 53 8.16 5.31 3.14
N THR A 54 8.02 3.99 3.14
CA THR A 54 8.80 3.09 2.28
C THR A 54 8.01 2.60 1.09
N GLU A 55 6.68 2.60 1.18
CA GLU A 55 5.80 2.05 0.14
C GLU A 55 4.50 2.86 0.06
N LEU A 56 4.00 3.08 -1.16
CA LEU A 56 2.78 3.81 -1.44
C LEU A 56 1.89 3.00 -2.40
N ALA A 57 0.57 3.02 -2.15
CA ALA A 57 -0.44 2.55 -3.07
C ALA A 57 -1.56 3.59 -3.17
N VAL A 58 -2.15 3.70 -4.35
CA VAL A 58 -3.14 4.73 -4.67
C VAL A 58 -4.47 4.08 -5.02
N CYS A 59 -5.56 4.66 -4.51
CA CYS A 59 -6.92 4.38 -4.93
C CYS A 59 -7.66 5.69 -5.19
N ASP A 60 -8.06 5.95 -6.44
CA ASP A 60 -8.75 7.19 -6.80
C ASP A 60 -10.17 7.31 -6.24
N GLY A 61 -10.72 6.23 -5.69
CA GLY A 61 -12.04 6.24 -5.07
C GLY A 61 -12.41 4.87 -4.54
N LEU A 62 -12.78 4.85 -3.26
CA LEU A 62 -13.35 3.67 -2.61
C LEU A 62 -14.86 3.71 -2.79
N THR A 63 -15.45 2.60 -3.23
CA THR A 63 -16.90 2.51 -3.45
C THR A 63 -17.68 2.29 -2.18
N ASP A 64 -17.04 1.69 -1.17
CA ASP A 64 -17.61 1.27 0.10
C ASP A 64 -16.62 1.57 1.23
N GLY A 65 -17.14 1.61 2.46
CA GLY A 65 -16.33 1.79 3.65
C GLY A 65 -16.15 3.25 4.09
N PRO A 66 -15.44 3.47 5.21
CA PRO A 66 -15.32 4.77 5.86
C PRO A 66 -14.52 5.79 5.03
N PHE A 67 -13.63 5.32 4.16
CA PHE A 67 -12.78 6.17 3.32
C PHE A 67 -13.45 6.61 2.01
N THR A 68 -14.73 6.28 1.79
CA THR A 68 -15.53 6.81 0.66
C THR A 68 -15.60 8.34 0.64
N CYS A 69 -15.35 8.96 1.80
CA CYS A 69 -15.29 10.39 1.98
C CYS A 69 -13.97 11.03 1.50
N PHE A 70 -12.92 10.25 1.21
CA PHE A 70 -11.63 10.79 0.76
C PHE A 70 -11.66 11.18 -0.71
N ASP A 71 -11.01 12.30 -1.05
CA ASP A 71 -10.79 12.75 -2.42
C ASP A 71 -9.44 12.22 -2.92
N GLY A 72 -9.40 10.90 -3.14
CA GLY A 72 -8.21 10.11 -3.44
C GLY A 72 -7.59 9.50 -2.18
N ALA A 73 -7.72 8.19 -2.00
CA ALA A 73 -7.16 7.48 -0.85
C ALA A 73 -5.74 6.98 -1.16
N ILE A 74 -4.80 7.31 -0.28
CA ILE A 74 -3.41 6.86 -0.37
C ILE A 74 -3.10 5.95 0.80
N MET A 75 -2.66 4.74 0.50
CA MET A 75 -2.18 3.79 1.48
C MET A 75 -0.66 3.89 1.56
N ALA A 76 -0.13 3.88 2.77
CA ALA A 76 1.29 4.02 3.04
C ALA A 76 1.78 2.97 4.03
N GLY A 77 2.97 2.42 3.74
CA GLY A 77 3.75 1.60 4.64
C GLY A 77 5.06 2.30 5.00
N THR A 78 5.56 2.09 6.21
CA THR A 78 6.74 2.83 6.71
C THR A 78 7.95 1.95 7.04
N LYS A 79 9.07 2.64 7.27
CA LYS A 79 10.33 2.09 7.77
C LYS A 79 10.29 1.59 9.22
N THR A 80 9.17 1.78 9.93
CA THR A 80 8.95 1.24 11.29
C THR A 80 7.68 0.41 11.44
N GLY A 81 7.05 0.03 10.33
CA GLY A 81 5.94 -0.92 10.30
C GLY A 81 4.54 -0.32 10.40
N GLU A 82 4.39 1.00 10.50
CA GLU A 82 3.07 1.66 10.42
C GLU A 82 2.41 1.39 9.07
N ILE A 83 1.11 1.21 9.09
CA ILE A 83 0.25 1.10 7.92
C ILE A 83 -0.88 2.09 8.09
N PHE A 84 -0.98 3.06 7.20
CA PHE A 84 -2.03 4.08 7.29
C PHE A 84 -2.62 4.41 5.92
N VAL A 85 -3.84 4.94 5.96
CA VAL A 85 -4.55 5.47 4.78
C VAL A 85 -4.80 6.95 5.01
N PHE A 86 -4.50 7.80 4.04
CA PHE A 86 -4.73 9.24 4.13
C PHE A 86 -5.44 9.81 2.90
N ASP A 87 -6.14 10.93 3.11
CA ASP A 87 -6.83 11.66 2.05
C ASP A 87 -5.83 12.52 1.27
N LEU A 88 -5.72 12.30 -0.05
CA LEU A 88 -4.87 13.08 -0.93
C LEU A 88 -5.37 14.51 -1.11
N ASN A 89 -6.69 14.74 -0.95
CA ASN A 89 -7.33 16.01 -1.25
C ASN A 89 -6.99 16.50 -2.67
N ARG A 90 -7.38 15.71 -3.69
CA ARG A 90 -7.11 16.02 -5.10
C ARG A 90 -7.59 17.42 -5.49
N SER A 91 -8.69 17.89 -4.92
CA SER A 91 -9.23 19.24 -5.10
C SER A 91 -8.19 20.33 -4.80
N SER A 92 -7.41 20.19 -3.72
CA SER A 92 -6.31 21.13 -3.41
C SER A 92 -5.18 21.08 -4.43
N LEU A 93 -4.88 19.91 -5.00
CA LEU A 93 -3.84 19.74 -6.01
C LEU A 93 -4.26 20.36 -7.35
N ILE A 94 -5.54 20.26 -7.70
CA ILE A 94 -6.13 20.95 -8.85
C ILE A 94 -6.06 22.46 -8.65
N GLN A 95 -6.31 22.95 -7.43
CA GLN A 95 -6.14 24.37 -7.11
C GLN A 95 -4.68 24.80 -7.23
N ALA A 96 -3.73 24.01 -6.72
CA ALA A 96 -2.30 24.27 -6.86
C ALA A 96 -1.86 24.44 -8.33
N LEU A 97 -2.36 23.59 -9.24
CA LEU A 97 -2.10 23.73 -10.68
C LEU A 97 -2.59 25.09 -11.23
N LYS A 98 -3.78 25.54 -10.79
CA LYS A 98 -4.33 26.84 -11.20
C LYS A 98 -3.49 27.98 -10.65
N ASP A 99 -3.12 27.92 -9.39
CA ASP A 99 -2.34 28.95 -8.72
C ASP A 99 -0.97 29.12 -9.40
N ILE A 100 -0.30 28.02 -9.73
CA ILE A 100 0.95 28.05 -10.48
C ILE A 100 0.76 28.69 -11.86
N SER A 101 -0.29 28.32 -12.60
CA SER A 101 -0.57 28.92 -13.92
C SER A 101 -0.83 30.43 -13.87
N GLN A 102 -1.23 30.94 -12.70
CA GLN A 102 -1.51 32.37 -12.46
C GLN A 102 -0.32 33.10 -11.80
N GLY A 103 0.79 32.42 -11.54
CA GLY A 103 1.98 32.98 -10.90
C GLY A 103 1.89 33.10 -9.37
N TYR A 104 0.95 32.38 -8.74
CA TYR A 104 0.76 32.34 -7.28
C TYR A 104 1.51 31.17 -6.62
N GLU A 105 2.72 30.88 -7.08
CA GLU A 105 3.54 29.74 -6.60
C GLU A 105 3.83 29.80 -5.09
N HIS A 106 3.86 31.00 -4.50
CA HIS A 106 4.06 31.21 -3.07
C HIS A 106 2.90 30.69 -2.20
N MET A 107 1.74 30.38 -2.78
CA MET A 107 0.61 29.76 -2.09
C MET A 107 0.73 28.24 -2.00
N ILE A 108 1.64 27.64 -2.75
CA ILE A 108 1.81 26.19 -2.79
C ILE A 108 2.50 25.70 -1.53
N ARG A 109 1.96 24.63 -0.94
CA ARG A 109 2.61 23.89 0.15
C ARG A 109 3.78 23.08 -0.38
N GLY A 110 4.89 23.75 -0.69
CA GLY A 110 6.12 23.14 -1.21
C GLY A 110 7.10 22.71 -0.10
N GLU A 111 8.37 22.50 -0.47
CA GLU A 111 9.42 22.03 0.44
C GLU A 111 9.69 22.98 1.63
N GLU A 112 9.49 24.29 1.43
CA GLU A 112 9.68 25.30 2.47
C GLU A 112 8.44 25.48 3.38
N ASN A 113 7.28 24.97 2.96
CA ASN A 113 5.99 25.15 3.65
C ASN A 113 5.16 23.85 3.59
N LEU A 114 5.57 22.87 4.38
CA LEU A 114 4.98 21.54 4.41
C LEU A 114 3.57 21.54 5.02
N SER A 115 2.68 20.72 4.46
CA SER A 115 1.44 20.31 5.12
C SER A 115 1.70 19.18 6.12
N ASN A 116 0.84 19.03 7.12
CA ASN A 116 0.92 17.95 8.11
C ASN A 116 -0.09 16.83 7.81
N ILE A 117 0.10 15.69 8.48
CA ILE A 117 -0.88 14.61 8.55
C ILE A 117 -1.41 14.53 9.97
N SER A 118 -2.73 14.68 10.12
CA SER A 118 -3.46 14.46 11.36
C SER A 118 -4.00 13.03 11.41
N PHE A 119 -3.64 12.27 12.44
CA PHE A 119 -4.09 10.89 12.60
C PHE A 119 -5.38 10.81 13.43
N LEU A 120 -6.41 10.22 12.82
CA LEU A 120 -7.66 9.84 13.47
C LEU A 120 -7.53 8.41 14.02
N PRO A 121 -7.74 8.19 15.33
CA PRO A 121 -7.76 6.85 15.92
C PRO A 121 -8.87 5.98 15.32
N LEU A 122 -8.65 4.66 15.24
CA LEU A 122 -9.63 3.73 14.63
C LEU A 122 -10.98 3.75 15.35
N ASN A 123 -10.98 3.94 16.67
CA ASN A 123 -12.20 4.00 17.47
C ASN A 123 -13.03 5.28 17.26
N ALA A 124 -12.53 6.26 16.49
CA ALA A 124 -13.19 7.52 16.17
C ALA A 124 -13.47 7.68 14.67
N VAL A 125 -13.39 6.60 13.89
CA VAL A 125 -13.60 6.59 12.43
C VAL A 125 -15.01 7.03 12.03
N ASP A 126 -15.99 6.92 12.93
CA ASP A 126 -17.34 7.48 12.72
C ASP A 126 -17.35 9.01 12.53
N GLN A 127 -16.28 9.69 12.97
CA GLN A 127 -16.11 11.15 12.84
C GLN A 127 -15.24 11.54 11.65
N ILE A 128 -14.85 10.59 10.78
CA ILE A 128 -13.86 10.82 9.72
C ILE A 128 -14.21 11.98 8.80
N GLU A 129 -15.48 12.15 8.44
CA GLU A 129 -15.91 13.26 7.57
C GLU A 129 -15.72 14.62 8.24
N VAL A 130 -16.12 14.75 9.51
CA VAL A 130 -15.97 15.99 10.28
C VAL A 130 -14.50 16.33 10.48
N GLN A 131 -13.68 15.32 10.79
CA GLN A 131 -12.25 15.49 11.02
C GLN A 131 -11.51 15.79 9.71
N ARG A 132 -11.96 15.22 8.59
CA ARG A 132 -11.47 15.57 7.25
C ARG A 132 -11.72 17.04 6.97
N ASP A 133 -12.93 17.54 7.18
CA ASP A 133 -13.26 18.94 6.91
C ASP A 133 -12.39 19.91 7.74
N LEU A 134 -12.13 19.57 9.01
CA LEU A 134 -11.21 20.33 9.87
C LEU A 134 -9.75 20.29 9.37
N ALA A 135 -9.28 19.14 8.86
CA ALA A 135 -7.94 19.04 8.28
C ALA A 135 -7.84 19.91 7.01
N LEU A 136 -8.87 19.89 6.16
CA LEU A 136 -8.94 20.69 4.94
C LEU A 136 -8.92 22.21 5.23
N GLU A 137 -9.62 22.66 6.28
CA GLU A 137 -9.60 24.07 6.72
C GLU A 137 -8.20 24.54 7.13
N ASN A 138 -7.36 23.63 7.65
CA ASN A 138 -5.98 23.91 8.02
C ASN A 138 -4.97 23.66 6.88
N ASP A 139 -5.46 23.24 5.71
CA ASP A 139 -4.64 22.82 4.56
C ASP A 139 -3.69 21.65 4.88
N ASP A 140 -4.14 20.79 5.79
CA ASP A 140 -3.49 19.56 6.22
C ASP A 140 -4.23 18.33 5.66
N HIS A 141 -3.65 17.15 5.88
CA HIS A 141 -4.21 15.85 5.49
C HIS A 141 -4.73 15.11 6.72
N ILE A 142 -5.77 14.29 6.54
CA ILE A 142 -6.23 13.35 7.55
C ILE A 142 -5.80 11.94 7.19
N ALA A 143 -5.39 11.16 8.19
CA ALA A 143 -5.03 9.75 8.04
C ALA A 143 -5.66 8.89 9.13
N VAL A 144 -5.79 7.59 8.85
CA VAL A 144 -6.16 6.56 9.83
C VAL A 144 -5.06 5.52 9.88
N LEU A 145 -4.54 5.24 11.09
CA LEU A 145 -3.52 4.24 11.34
C LEU A 145 -4.19 2.87 11.54
N LEU A 146 -4.06 1.97 10.56
CA LEU A 146 -4.75 0.68 10.54
C LEU A 146 -4.24 -0.29 11.62
N ASN A 147 -2.94 -0.23 11.92
CA ASN A 147 -2.28 -1.16 12.83
C ASN A 147 -1.84 -0.49 14.15
N GLU A 148 -2.61 0.47 14.66
CA GLU A 148 -2.28 1.19 15.91
C GLU A 148 -1.97 0.23 17.07
N ASN A 149 -2.72 -0.87 17.18
CA ASN A 149 -2.59 -1.87 18.23
C ASN A 149 -1.36 -2.79 18.08
N SER A 150 -0.61 -2.63 16.99
CA SER A 150 0.65 -3.33 16.75
C SER A 150 1.86 -2.54 17.26
N LEU A 151 1.70 -1.27 17.65
CA LEU A 151 2.79 -0.38 18.08
C LEU A 151 2.70 -0.14 19.59
N VAL A 152 3.48 -0.88 20.38
CA VAL A 152 3.38 -0.84 21.86
C VAL A 152 4.77 -0.72 22.47
N ASP A 153 5.01 0.34 23.25
CA ASP A 153 6.24 0.54 24.05
C ASP A 153 7.55 0.34 23.25
N GLY A 154 7.62 0.86 22.02
CA GLY A 154 8.77 0.72 21.13
C GLY A 154 8.93 -0.69 20.51
N GLN A 155 7.96 -1.58 20.71
CA GLN A 155 7.87 -2.88 20.06
C GLN A 155 6.84 -2.84 18.93
N TYR A 156 7.10 -3.68 17.93
CA TYR A 156 6.12 -4.06 16.92
C TYR A 156 5.57 -5.44 17.26
N ILE A 157 4.24 -5.54 17.36
CA ILE A 157 3.51 -6.77 17.66
C ILE A 157 2.78 -7.21 16.40
N PHE A 158 3.29 -8.25 15.75
CA PHE A 158 2.62 -8.87 14.61
C PHE A 158 1.53 -9.80 15.13
N ARG A 159 0.27 -9.54 14.75
CA ARG A 159 -0.92 -10.21 15.29
C ARG A 159 -1.63 -11.00 14.21
N ASN A 160 -2.37 -12.02 14.63
CA ASN A 160 -3.40 -12.67 13.82
C ASN A 160 -4.72 -11.88 13.90
N PRO A 161 -5.70 -12.17 13.01
CA PRO A 161 -7.05 -11.59 13.05
C PRO A 161 -7.76 -11.72 14.40
N ASP A 162 -7.54 -12.83 15.11
CA ASP A 162 -8.11 -13.08 16.45
C ASP A 162 -7.42 -12.31 17.59
N GLY A 163 -6.48 -11.42 17.25
CA GLY A 163 -5.70 -10.62 18.20
C GLY A 163 -4.53 -11.36 18.84
N THR A 164 -4.38 -12.67 18.62
CA THR A 164 -3.26 -13.45 19.15
C THR A 164 -1.94 -12.97 18.56
N VAL A 165 -0.89 -12.96 19.39
CA VAL A 165 0.43 -12.49 18.98
C VAL A 165 1.16 -13.58 18.22
N ARG A 166 1.55 -13.29 16.98
CA ARG A 166 2.35 -14.17 16.11
C ARG A 166 3.84 -13.94 16.33
N MET A 167 4.26 -12.68 16.42
CA MET A 167 5.67 -12.28 16.58
C MET A 167 5.76 -10.95 17.33
N LYS A 168 6.85 -10.74 18.07
CA LYS A 168 7.24 -9.44 18.59
C LYS A 168 8.64 -9.11 18.12
N ALA A 169 8.87 -7.85 17.75
CA ALA A 169 10.19 -7.34 17.39
C ALA A 169 10.33 -5.92 17.94
N LYS A 170 11.56 -5.39 17.93
CA LYS A 170 11.75 -3.95 18.14
C LYS A 170 11.22 -3.20 16.92
N ARG A 171 10.58 -2.04 17.16
CA ARG A 171 9.95 -1.25 16.10
C ARG A 171 10.94 -0.78 15.02
N ASP A 172 12.17 -0.45 15.42
CA ASP A 172 13.26 -0.04 14.53
C ASP A 172 13.82 -1.17 13.65
N HIS A 173 13.43 -2.42 13.90
CA HIS A 173 13.81 -3.57 13.06
C HIS A 173 12.72 -3.97 12.06
N ILE A 174 11.56 -3.32 12.08
CA ILE A 174 10.43 -3.64 11.20
C ILE A 174 10.34 -2.64 10.07
N ARG A 175 10.16 -3.14 8.85
CA ARG A 175 9.93 -2.31 7.67
C ARG A 175 8.81 -2.92 6.83
N VAL A 176 7.89 -2.09 6.39
CA VAL A 176 6.98 -2.45 5.29
C VAL A 176 7.78 -2.42 3.99
N THR A 177 7.78 -3.54 3.27
CA THR A 177 8.63 -3.75 2.09
C THR A 177 7.86 -3.83 0.78
N VAL A 178 6.54 -3.99 0.85
CA VAL A 178 5.66 -3.86 -0.31
C VAL A 178 4.23 -3.66 0.19
N ILE A 179 3.46 -2.82 -0.50
CA ILE A 179 2.01 -2.76 -0.33
C ILE A 179 1.30 -2.83 -1.68
N GLN A 180 0.12 -3.45 -1.71
CA GLN A 180 -0.73 -3.47 -2.90
C GLN A 180 -2.19 -3.36 -2.47
N TYR A 181 -2.87 -2.31 -2.93
CA TYR A 181 -4.32 -2.25 -2.85
C TYR A 181 -4.94 -3.11 -3.95
N ILE A 182 -5.87 -4.00 -3.58
CA ILE A 182 -6.57 -4.88 -4.51
C ILE A 182 -8.05 -4.47 -4.53
N PRO A 183 -8.50 -3.72 -5.56
CA PRO A 183 -9.87 -3.19 -5.63
C PRO A 183 -10.95 -4.27 -5.54
N GLN A 184 -10.70 -5.43 -6.16
CA GLN A 184 -11.64 -6.55 -6.14
C GLN A 184 -11.85 -7.13 -4.75
N LEU A 185 -10.92 -6.92 -3.82
CA LEU A 185 -11.03 -7.37 -2.44
C LEU A 185 -11.42 -6.24 -1.49
N GLY A 186 -11.43 -4.98 -1.93
CA GLY A 186 -11.50 -3.82 -1.03
C GLY A 186 -10.40 -3.82 0.02
N SER A 187 -9.26 -4.45 -0.27
CA SER A 187 -8.26 -4.82 0.74
C SER A 187 -6.86 -4.37 0.36
N LEU A 188 -6.08 -4.03 1.39
CA LEU A 188 -4.66 -3.72 1.30
C LEU A 188 -3.85 -4.93 1.74
N VAL A 189 -2.99 -5.42 0.86
CA VAL A 189 -2.01 -6.45 1.19
C VAL A 189 -0.70 -5.77 1.54
N VAL A 190 -0.11 -6.15 2.68
CA VAL A 190 1.09 -5.52 3.25
C VAL A 190 2.14 -6.59 3.54
N GLY A 191 3.29 -6.48 2.89
CA GLY A 191 4.45 -7.34 3.08
C GLY A 191 5.51 -6.69 3.96
N PHE A 192 6.22 -7.50 4.74
CA PHE A 192 7.23 -7.03 5.69
C PHE A 192 8.61 -7.64 5.43
N ASN A 193 9.64 -6.96 5.95
CA ASN A 193 11.04 -7.36 5.85
C ASN A 193 11.39 -8.67 6.55
N PHE A 194 10.55 -9.16 7.46
CA PHE A 194 10.76 -10.41 8.17
C PHE A 194 10.07 -11.61 7.49
N GLY A 195 9.59 -11.47 6.25
CA GLY A 195 9.05 -12.58 5.48
C GLY A 195 7.66 -13.01 5.90
N ALA A 196 6.80 -12.07 6.27
CA ALA A 196 5.37 -12.32 6.42
C ALA A 196 4.56 -11.20 5.75
N PHE A 197 3.27 -11.44 5.57
CA PHE A 197 2.33 -10.44 5.08
C PHE A 197 0.99 -10.50 5.82
N GLN A 198 0.23 -9.41 5.68
CA GLN A 198 -1.12 -9.27 6.19
C GLN A 198 -2.06 -8.80 5.09
N ILE A 199 -3.35 -9.11 5.24
CA ILE A 199 -4.44 -8.58 4.40
C ILE A 199 -5.36 -7.78 5.31
N TRP A 200 -5.51 -6.49 5.00
CA TRP A 200 -6.35 -5.55 5.74
C TRP A 200 -7.54 -5.17 4.88
N ASN A 201 -8.75 -5.43 5.36
CA ASN A 201 -9.96 -5.03 4.68
C ASN A 201 -10.28 -3.58 5.01
N LEU A 202 -10.31 -2.74 3.99
CA LEU A 202 -10.51 -1.31 4.16
C LEU A 202 -11.99 -0.91 4.21
N LEU A 203 -12.90 -1.86 3.97
CA LEU A 203 -14.34 -1.62 4.03
C LEU A 203 -14.85 -1.61 5.47
N ASN A 204 -14.31 -2.52 6.31
CA ASN A 204 -14.62 -2.63 7.73
C ASN A 204 -13.45 -2.28 8.66
N LEU A 205 -12.26 -2.01 8.11
CA LEU A 205 -11.03 -1.68 8.85
C LEU A 205 -10.49 -2.81 9.73
N ASP A 206 -10.69 -4.07 9.29
CA ASP A 206 -10.25 -5.25 10.03
C ASP A 206 -9.05 -5.94 9.37
N LEU A 207 -8.25 -6.59 10.21
CA LEU A 207 -7.20 -7.52 9.77
C LEU A 207 -7.83 -8.87 9.40
N GLU A 208 -7.89 -9.21 8.11
CA GLU A 208 -8.51 -10.45 7.63
C GLU A 208 -7.57 -11.66 7.69
N PHE A 209 -6.29 -11.44 7.42
CA PHE A 209 -5.33 -12.54 7.33
C PHE A 209 -3.94 -12.14 7.79
N THR A 210 -3.22 -13.11 8.34
CA THR A 210 -1.81 -13.01 8.71
C THR A 210 -1.11 -14.29 8.32
N SER A 211 -0.09 -14.18 7.47
CA SER A 211 0.68 -15.33 7.02
C SER A 211 1.57 -15.90 8.12
N GLN A 212 2.10 -17.10 7.88
CA GLN A 212 3.26 -17.56 8.62
C GLN A 212 4.47 -16.72 8.26
N VAL A 213 5.44 -16.65 9.18
CA VAL A 213 6.76 -16.08 8.94
C VAL A 213 7.54 -17.09 8.11
N ASN A 214 8.08 -16.67 6.97
CA ASN A 214 8.94 -17.48 6.12
C ASN A 214 10.19 -17.91 6.92
N VAL A 215 10.59 -19.18 6.81
CA VAL A 215 11.69 -19.77 7.61
C VAL A 215 13.03 -19.11 7.31
N GLU A 216 13.28 -18.75 6.06
CA GLU A 216 14.48 -18.04 5.59
C GLU A 216 14.42 -16.54 5.95
N CYS A 217 13.24 -16.05 6.39
CA CYS A 217 13.00 -14.65 6.74
C CYS A 217 13.27 -13.67 5.59
N LEU A 218 13.25 -14.15 4.34
CA LEU A 218 13.32 -13.30 3.15
C LEU A 218 12.17 -12.28 3.16
N PRO A 219 12.44 -10.98 2.93
CA PRO A 219 11.40 -9.97 2.81
C PRO A 219 10.33 -10.32 1.79
N VAL A 220 9.08 -9.97 2.08
CA VAL A 220 8.04 -9.95 1.03
C VAL A 220 8.30 -8.73 0.15
N THR A 221 8.49 -8.93 -1.15
CA THR A 221 8.90 -7.85 -2.07
C THR A 221 7.86 -7.55 -3.13
N HIS A 222 7.05 -8.53 -3.51
CA HIS A 222 6.06 -8.34 -4.56
C HIS A 222 4.79 -9.13 -4.27
N PHE A 223 3.69 -8.59 -4.79
CA PHE A 223 2.40 -9.26 -4.86
C PHE A 223 1.92 -9.33 -6.31
N GLY A 224 1.12 -10.36 -6.61
CA GLY A 224 0.41 -10.50 -7.88
C GLY A 224 -0.98 -11.07 -7.67
N PHE A 225 -2.02 -10.42 -8.19
CA PHE A 225 -3.40 -10.79 -7.94
C PHE A 225 -4.08 -11.34 -9.20
N GLN A 226 -4.59 -12.57 -9.14
CA GLN A 226 -5.25 -13.23 -10.27
C GLN A 226 -6.66 -13.70 -9.92
N GLU A 227 -7.58 -13.51 -10.86
CA GLU A 227 -8.93 -14.07 -10.79
C GLU A 227 -9.05 -15.26 -11.75
N PRO A 228 -9.68 -16.37 -11.33
CA PRO A 228 -10.06 -17.43 -12.27
C PRO A 228 -11.19 -16.93 -13.20
N CYS A 229 -11.12 -17.29 -14.48
CA CYS A 229 -12.12 -16.88 -15.48
C CYS A 229 -13.51 -17.45 -15.17
N ASP A 230 -13.61 -18.77 -15.00
CA ASP A 230 -14.89 -19.49 -14.89
C ASP A 230 -14.92 -20.38 -13.64
N ASP A 231 -14.79 -19.79 -12.45
CA ASP A 231 -15.04 -20.53 -11.21
C ASP A 231 -16.32 -20.05 -10.51
N PRO A 232 -17.32 -20.93 -10.30
CA PRO A 232 -18.56 -20.57 -9.63
C PRO A 232 -18.36 -20.24 -8.14
N ARG A 233 -17.19 -20.55 -7.57
CA ARG A 233 -16.86 -20.21 -6.19
C ARG A 233 -16.22 -18.82 -6.13
N ALA A 234 -16.43 -18.15 -5.01
CA ALA A 234 -15.76 -16.89 -4.72
C ALA A 234 -14.33 -17.15 -4.22
N PHE A 235 -13.41 -17.48 -5.12
CA PHE A 235 -11.98 -17.45 -4.80
C PHE A 235 -11.14 -16.77 -5.88
N CYS A 236 -9.98 -16.32 -5.46
CA CYS A 236 -8.95 -15.69 -6.28
C CYS A 236 -7.56 -16.17 -5.81
N TYR A 237 -6.52 -15.79 -6.54
CA TYR A 237 -5.14 -16.14 -6.20
C TYR A 237 -4.33 -14.88 -5.89
N LEU A 238 -3.51 -14.98 -4.84
CA LEU A 238 -2.51 -14.00 -4.48
C LEU A 238 -1.13 -14.66 -4.52
N TRP A 239 -0.32 -14.23 -5.46
CA TRP A 239 1.11 -14.51 -5.49
C TRP A 239 1.83 -13.61 -4.51
N VAL A 240 2.72 -14.19 -3.73
CA VAL A 240 3.57 -13.52 -2.76
C VAL A 240 5.00 -13.92 -3.09
N VAL A 241 5.84 -12.94 -3.38
CA VAL A 241 7.25 -13.18 -3.70
C VAL A 241 8.12 -12.74 -2.53
N PHE A 242 8.88 -13.69 -2.00
CA PHE A 242 9.90 -13.47 -0.98
C PHE A 242 11.24 -13.31 -1.69
N SER A 243 11.95 -12.21 -1.44
CA SER A 243 13.19 -11.91 -2.17
C SER A 243 14.10 -10.97 -1.41
N VAL A 244 15.40 -11.04 -1.72
CA VAL A 244 16.42 -10.13 -1.21
C VAL A 244 16.18 -8.70 -1.69
N ILE A 245 16.25 -7.72 -0.78
CA ILE A 245 16.17 -6.28 -1.07
C ILE A 245 17.56 -5.65 -1.03
N ASP A 246 18.19 -5.69 0.15
CA ASP A 246 19.42 -4.92 0.45
C ASP A 246 20.67 -5.80 0.61
N ARG A 247 20.54 -7.13 0.70
CA ARG A 247 21.61 -8.06 1.08
C ARG A 247 22.18 -8.83 -0.12
N PHE A 248 23.00 -8.18 -0.92
CA PHE A 248 23.59 -8.79 -2.12
C PHE A 248 24.59 -9.94 -1.85
N ASP A 249 24.99 -10.12 -0.59
CA ASP A 249 25.93 -11.17 -0.17
C ASP A 249 25.24 -12.48 0.24
N GLU A 250 23.90 -12.56 0.20
CA GLU A 250 23.15 -13.77 0.56
C GLU A 250 23.03 -14.71 -0.63
N GLU A 251 23.36 -15.99 -0.40
CA GLU A 251 23.28 -17.05 -1.40
C GLU A 251 21.84 -17.60 -1.55
N GLU A 252 20.85 -16.71 -1.67
CA GLU A 252 19.43 -17.06 -1.64
C GLU A 252 18.74 -16.71 -2.95
N PHE A 253 17.79 -17.55 -3.36
CA PHE A 253 16.94 -17.33 -4.52
C PHE A 253 15.54 -16.87 -4.10
N PRO A 254 14.86 -16.07 -4.92
CA PRO A 254 13.50 -15.63 -4.58
C PRO A 254 12.54 -16.82 -4.52
N LEU A 255 11.60 -16.79 -3.60
CA LEU A 255 10.53 -17.79 -3.49
C LEU A 255 9.20 -17.17 -3.88
N ALA A 256 8.51 -17.75 -4.87
CA ALA A 256 7.15 -17.35 -5.24
C ALA A 256 6.14 -18.34 -4.67
N VAL A 257 5.16 -17.85 -3.91
CA VAL A 257 4.11 -18.65 -3.27
C VAL A 257 2.74 -18.15 -3.71
N MET A 258 1.93 -19.05 -4.25
CA MET A 258 0.54 -18.77 -4.63
C MET A 258 -0.41 -19.21 -3.51
N TYR A 259 -1.12 -18.23 -2.96
CA TYR A 259 -2.22 -18.44 -2.03
C TYR A 259 -3.55 -18.44 -2.78
N SER A 260 -4.43 -19.40 -2.54
CA SER A 260 -5.84 -19.24 -2.86
C SER A 260 -6.54 -18.53 -1.71
N LEU A 261 -7.20 -17.43 -2.01
CA LEU A 261 -8.04 -16.68 -1.09
C LEU A 261 -9.50 -17.02 -1.38
N THR A 262 -10.24 -17.46 -0.36
CA THR A 262 -11.63 -17.90 -0.48
C THR A 262 -12.54 -16.97 0.29
N TYR A 263 -13.72 -16.71 -0.27
CA TYR A 263 -14.72 -15.78 0.21
C TYR A 263 -16.09 -16.45 0.17
N GLN A 264 -17.04 -15.93 0.95
CA GLN A 264 -18.41 -16.45 0.93
C GLN A 264 -19.14 -16.09 -0.37
N GLY A 265 -18.87 -14.91 -0.91
CA GLY A 265 -19.58 -14.41 -2.08
C GLY A 265 -18.82 -13.38 -2.92
N LYS A 266 -19.45 -13.02 -4.05
CA LYS A 266 -19.03 -11.95 -4.96
C LYS A 266 -20.22 -11.02 -5.17
N ARG A 267 -20.04 -9.72 -4.98
CA ARG A 267 -20.99 -8.68 -5.36
C ARG A 267 -20.53 -8.04 -6.66
N MET A 268 -21.38 -8.06 -7.69
CA MET A 268 -21.08 -7.36 -8.94
C MET A 268 -21.25 -5.85 -8.73
N LEU A 269 -20.22 -5.07 -9.08
CA LEU A 269 -20.25 -3.60 -9.09
C LEU A 269 -20.60 -3.07 -10.48
N SER A 270 -20.18 -3.79 -11.52
CA SER A 270 -20.53 -3.57 -12.93
C SER A 270 -20.36 -4.88 -13.69
N ASP A 271 -20.65 -4.92 -14.98
CA ASP A 271 -20.52 -6.11 -15.83
C ASP A 271 -19.11 -6.74 -15.81
N THR A 272 -18.08 -5.95 -15.48
CA THR A 272 -16.67 -6.35 -15.51
C THR A 272 -15.95 -6.20 -14.17
N LYS A 273 -16.64 -5.74 -13.11
CA LYS A 273 -16.04 -5.51 -11.80
C LYS A 273 -16.85 -6.22 -10.73
N CYS A 274 -16.16 -6.98 -9.89
CA CYS A 274 -16.75 -7.60 -8.72
C CYS A 274 -15.98 -7.22 -7.45
N LEU A 275 -16.66 -7.36 -6.33
CA LEU A 275 -16.11 -7.24 -5.00
C LEU A 275 -16.30 -8.58 -4.28
N TYR A 276 -15.21 -9.21 -3.86
CA TYR A 276 -15.26 -10.41 -3.02
C TYR A 276 -15.68 -10.01 -1.60
N GLN A 277 -16.51 -10.82 -0.96
CA GLN A 277 -17.12 -10.50 0.32
C GLN A 277 -16.97 -11.65 1.31
N GLU A 278 -16.73 -11.29 2.57
CA GLU A 278 -16.65 -12.20 3.71
C GLU A 278 -15.52 -13.22 3.52
N PHE A 279 -14.28 -12.77 3.78
CA PHE A 279 -13.09 -13.61 3.73
C PHE A 279 -13.25 -14.85 4.62
N LEU A 280 -12.90 -16.02 4.06
CA LEU A 280 -12.99 -17.30 4.75
C LEU A 280 -11.61 -17.83 5.10
N THR A 281 -10.78 -18.08 4.08
CA THR A 281 -9.45 -18.67 4.28
C THR A 281 -8.46 -18.24 3.20
N ALA A 282 -7.18 -18.21 3.56
CA ALA A 282 -6.05 -18.16 2.64
C ALA A 282 -5.22 -19.43 2.82
N THR A 283 -4.97 -20.16 1.73
CA THR A 283 -4.21 -21.42 1.77
C THR A 283 -3.16 -21.46 0.65
N VAL A 284 -1.96 -21.96 0.97
CA VAL A 284 -0.92 -22.16 -0.04
C VAL A 284 -1.35 -23.27 -0.99
N ARG A 285 -1.25 -23.01 -2.29
CA ARG A 285 -1.60 -23.96 -3.36
C ARG A 285 -0.42 -24.36 -4.23
N PHE A 286 0.54 -23.45 -4.36
CA PHE A 286 1.73 -23.66 -5.17
C PHE A 286 2.87 -22.83 -4.59
N GLN A 287 4.08 -23.36 -4.69
CA GLN A 287 5.31 -22.65 -4.33
C GLN A 287 6.42 -23.06 -5.30
N VAL A 288 7.27 -22.11 -5.68
CA VAL A 288 8.41 -22.36 -6.56
C VAL A 288 9.55 -21.43 -6.15
N GLU A 289 10.73 -22.02 -5.94
CA GLU A 289 11.97 -21.26 -5.86
C GLU A 289 12.36 -20.81 -7.27
N LEU A 290 12.64 -19.52 -7.43
CA LEU A 290 13.01 -18.89 -8.70
C LEU A 290 14.53 -19.00 -8.90
N SER A 291 15.03 -20.23 -8.91
CA SER A 291 16.38 -20.59 -9.33
C SER A 291 16.37 -21.08 -10.78
N THR A 292 17.55 -21.28 -11.38
CA THR A 292 17.62 -21.86 -12.73
C THR A 292 17.34 -23.35 -12.70
N THR A 293 16.62 -23.84 -13.70
CA THR A 293 16.33 -25.27 -13.88
C THR A 293 17.54 -26.09 -14.36
N GLU A 294 18.65 -25.44 -14.71
CA GLU A 294 19.87 -26.08 -15.22
C GLU A 294 20.93 -26.13 -14.11
N GLU A 295 21.68 -27.24 -14.04
CA GLU A 295 22.78 -27.51 -13.09
C GLU A 295 24.02 -26.60 -13.35
N ASP A 296 23.80 -25.32 -13.66
CA ASP A 296 24.87 -24.35 -13.82
C ASP A 296 25.36 -23.93 -12.43
N SER A 297 26.39 -24.66 -11.99
CA SER A 297 27.10 -24.57 -10.71
C SER A 297 27.75 -23.21 -10.36
N GLN A 298 27.34 -22.11 -11.00
CA GLN A 298 27.94 -20.78 -10.84
C GLN A 298 26.98 -19.70 -10.32
N LEU A 299 25.69 -19.98 -10.18
CA LEU A 299 24.76 -19.00 -9.62
C LEU A 299 24.82 -19.02 -8.10
N ILE A 300 25.07 -17.86 -7.53
CA ILE A 300 25.18 -17.68 -6.09
C ILE A 300 23.89 -17.17 -5.47
N GLY A 301 22.94 -16.61 -6.22
CA GLY A 301 21.66 -16.13 -5.68
C GLY A 301 20.85 -15.33 -6.69
N GLY A 302 19.71 -14.78 -6.27
CA GLY A 302 18.83 -14.02 -7.15
C GLY A 302 17.92 -13.04 -6.42
N ARG A 303 17.44 -12.03 -7.16
CA ARG A 303 16.42 -11.10 -6.67
C ARG A 303 15.28 -10.96 -7.68
N CYS A 304 14.06 -10.82 -7.18
CA CYS A 304 12.92 -10.48 -8.01
C CYS A 304 13.02 -9.01 -8.43
N VAL A 305 13.05 -8.75 -9.74
CA VAL A 305 13.16 -7.39 -10.28
C VAL A 305 11.79 -6.74 -10.45
N SER A 306 10.78 -7.53 -10.81
CA SER A 306 9.41 -7.06 -10.97
C SER A 306 8.43 -8.23 -10.95
N CYS A 307 7.18 -7.94 -10.57
CA CYS A 307 6.06 -8.86 -10.66
C CYS A 307 4.91 -8.14 -11.37
N HIS A 308 4.40 -8.73 -12.45
CA HIS A 308 3.30 -8.17 -13.22
C HIS A 308 2.21 -9.20 -13.36
N THR A 309 0.96 -8.77 -13.15
CA THR A 309 -0.20 -9.60 -13.40
C THR A 309 -0.98 -9.03 -14.57
N TYR A 310 -1.31 -9.91 -15.53
CA TYR A 310 -2.11 -9.58 -16.69
C TYR A 310 -3.41 -10.39 -16.64
N SER A 311 -4.53 -9.70 -16.84
CA SER A 311 -5.85 -10.30 -16.99
C SER A 311 -6.44 -9.85 -18.32
N VAL A 312 -7.17 -10.75 -18.97
CA VAL A 312 -7.89 -10.46 -20.20
C VAL A 312 -9.36 -10.74 -19.94
N ASN A 313 -10.19 -9.72 -20.06
CA ASN A 313 -11.64 -9.88 -19.97
C ASN A 313 -12.08 -10.71 -21.18
N SER A 314 -12.56 -11.92 -20.93
CA SER A 314 -13.18 -12.73 -21.97
C SER A 314 -14.56 -12.16 -22.27
N MET A 315 -14.84 -11.83 -23.53
CA MET A 315 -16.18 -11.41 -24.01
C MET A 315 -17.20 -12.59 -24.03
N LEU A 316 -16.83 -13.75 -23.49
CA LEU A 316 -17.62 -14.99 -23.52
C LEU A 316 -18.26 -15.36 -22.18
N GLY A 317 -18.34 -14.42 -21.22
CA GLY A 317 -19.03 -14.59 -19.93
C GLY A 317 -20.06 -13.50 -19.69
#